data_AF-V5GTE3-F1
#
_entry.id   AF-V5GTE3-F1
#
_cell.length_a   1.000
_cell.length_b   1.000
_cell.length_c   1.000
_cell.angle_alpha   90.00
_cell.angle_beta   90.00
_cell.angle_gamma   90.00
#
_symmetry.space_group_name_H-M   'P 1'
#
loop_
_entity.id
_entity.type
_entity.pdbx_description
1 polymer ?
#
loop_
_entity_poly.entity_id
_entity_poly.type
_entity_poly.pdbx_seq_one_letter_code
_entity_poly.pdbx_strand_id
1 'polypeptide(L)'
;PSVTYSGLVYVGGYIVKLVSEFECDACVTMLTTTNKADPLYVLLHSQDKSALHYPNRMFLTLLDNIVTFFEKAASKLPRTKVHEVLQLLVTPHLEQSPVLLCPEGVDSSHARRTARLIADKFIRLLLVNYTKMVSDRNEKPFAYVHKPSRKYFKL
;
A
#
# COMPACT_ATOMS: atom_id res chain seq x y z
N PRO A 1 -1.23 -17.82 -0.05
CA PRO A 1 -0.92 -16.37 -0.07
C PRO A 1 0.54 -16.13 0.37
N SER A 2 1.33 -15.36 -0.38
CA SER A 2 2.67 -14.94 0.08
C SER A 2 2.53 -13.89 1.19
N VAL A 3 3.54 -13.78 2.05
CA VAL A 3 3.58 -12.75 3.11
C VAL A 3 3.49 -11.34 2.52
N THR A 4 4.13 -11.11 1.37
CA THR A 4 4.09 -9.83 0.65
C THR A 4 2.68 -9.47 0.20
N TYR A 5 1.96 -10.42 -0.40
CA TYR A 5 0.58 -10.21 -0.84
C TYR A 5 -0.37 -9.98 0.34
N SER A 6 -0.10 -10.61 1.48
CA SER A 6 -0.87 -10.42 2.72
C SER A 6 -0.66 -9.03 3.32
N GLY A 7 0.55 -8.48 3.21
CA GLY A 7 0.83 -7.07 3.55
C GLY A 7 0.08 -6.10 2.64
N LEU A 8 -0.01 -6.39 1.34
CA LEU A 8 -0.79 -5.58 0.40
C LEU A 8 -2.28 -5.59 0.75
N VAL A 9 -2.84 -6.74 1.15
CA VAL A 9 -4.22 -6.86 1.63
C VAL A 9 -4.47 -5.98 2.84
N TYR A 10 -3.58 -6.00 3.83
CA TYR A 10 -3.66 -5.15 5.01
C TYR A 10 -3.66 -3.66 4.66
N VAL A 11 -2.70 -3.23 3.84
CA VAL A 11 -2.63 -1.83 3.40
C VAL A 11 -3.86 -1.46 2.57
N GLY A 12 -4.33 -2.34 1.69
CA GLY A 12 -5.55 -2.15 0.91
C GLY A 12 -6.77 -1.92 1.81
N GLY A 13 -6.94 -2.73 2.86
CA GLY A 13 -8.02 -2.55 3.83
C GLY A 13 -7.95 -1.21 4.57
N TYR A 14 -6.74 -0.74 4.89
CA TYR A 14 -6.53 0.58 5.48
C TYR A 14 -6.87 1.72 4.51
N ILE A 15 -6.48 1.61 3.24
CA ILE A 15 -6.83 2.61 2.23
C ILE A 15 -8.35 2.69 2.04
N VAL A 16 -9.05 1.55 1.98
CA VAL A 16 -10.51 1.55 1.88
C VAL A 16 -11.16 2.18 3.11
N LYS A 17 -10.60 1.98 4.31
CA LYS A 17 -11.03 2.69 5.51
C LYS A 17 -10.88 4.21 5.38
N LEU A 18 -9.77 4.69 4.82
CA LEU A 18 -9.63 6.13 4.57
C LEU A 18 -10.64 6.62 3.52
N VAL A 19 -10.98 5.80 2.52
CA VAL A 19 -12.02 6.15 1.54
C VAL A 19 -13.39 6.25 2.22
N SER A 20 -13.72 5.35 3.15
CA SER A 20 -15.02 5.38 3.85
C SER A 20 -15.21 6.59 4.78
N GLU A 21 -14.13 7.28 5.15
CA GLU A 21 -14.20 8.51 5.95
C GLU A 21 -14.54 9.76 5.11
N PHE A 22 -14.39 9.73 3.78
CA PHE A 22 -14.51 10.92 2.92
C PHE A 22 -15.37 10.75 1.67
N GLU A 23 -15.65 9.53 1.22
CA GLU A 23 -16.48 9.22 0.05
C GLU A 23 -17.79 8.52 0.44
N CYS A 24 -18.66 8.26 -0.54
CA CYS A 24 -19.94 7.60 -0.31
C CYS A 24 -19.82 6.07 -0.14
N ASP A 25 -20.88 5.46 0.39
CA ASP A 25 -20.96 4.01 0.63
C ASP A 25 -20.82 3.19 -0.67
N ALA A 26 -21.25 3.74 -1.81
CA ALA A 26 -21.06 3.09 -3.10
C ALA A 26 -19.58 2.96 -3.48
N CYS A 27 -18.74 3.98 -3.18
CA CYS A 27 -17.29 3.87 -3.35
C CYS A 27 -16.72 2.73 -2.51
N VAL A 28 -17.12 2.63 -1.24
CA VAL A 28 -16.63 1.57 -0.33
C VAL A 28 -17.06 0.20 -0.83
N THR A 29 -18.31 0.07 -1.27
CA THR A 29 -18.84 -1.20 -1.80
C THR A 29 -18.11 -1.64 -3.06
N MET A 30 -17.77 -0.71 -3.96
CA MET A 30 -16.98 -0.98 -5.17
C MET A 30 -15.54 -1.43 -4.89
N LEU A 31 -14.99 -1.09 -3.72
CA LEU A 31 -13.62 -1.44 -3.33
C LEU A 31 -13.56 -2.66 -2.39
N THR A 32 -14.67 -3.09 -1.81
CA THR A 32 -14.71 -4.18 -0.83
C THR A 32 -15.29 -5.46 -1.39
N THR A 33 -15.11 -6.54 -0.64
CA THR A 33 -15.79 -7.81 -0.85
C THR A 33 -16.55 -8.25 0.40
N THR A 34 -17.65 -8.96 0.19
CA THR A 34 -18.39 -9.66 1.25
C THR A 34 -17.81 -11.04 1.54
N ASN A 35 -16.97 -11.59 0.65
CA ASN A 35 -16.37 -12.90 0.82
C ASN A 35 -15.13 -12.84 1.74
N LYS A 36 -15.38 -12.76 3.04
CA LYS A 36 -14.33 -12.73 4.08
C LYS A 36 -13.68 -14.09 4.35
N ALA A 37 -14.30 -15.17 3.88
CA ALA A 37 -13.82 -16.55 4.09
C ALA A 37 -12.72 -16.97 3.10
N ASP A 38 -12.39 -16.12 2.12
CA ASP A 38 -11.32 -16.39 1.17
C ASP A 38 -9.97 -16.55 1.93
N PRO A 39 -9.17 -17.60 1.63
CA PRO A 39 -7.83 -17.79 2.19
C PRO A 39 -6.92 -16.56 2.09
N LEU A 40 -7.18 -15.67 1.14
CA LEU A 40 -6.52 -14.38 1.02
C LEU A 40 -6.60 -13.52 2.29
N TYR A 41 -7.72 -13.56 3.01
CA TYR A 41 -7.98 -12.66 4.13
C TYR A 41 -7.68 -13.28 5.49
N VAL A 42 -7.17 -14.51 5.55
CA VAL A 42 -6.89 -15.20 6.83
C VAL A 42 -5.93 -14.39 7.71
N LEU A 43 -4.87 -13.83 7.11
CA LEU A 43 -3.91 -13.00 7.84
C LEU A 43 -4.45 -11.61 8.16
N LEU A 44 -5.31 -11.06 7.30
CA LEU A 44 -6.00 -9.81 7.61
C LEU A 44 -6.91 -10.02 8.83
N HIS A 45 -7.68 -11.10 8.85
CA HIS A 45 -8.62 -11.42 9.92
C HIS A 45 -7.92 -11.65 11.26
N SER A 46 -6.73 -12.24 11.28
CA SER A 46 -5.96 -12.40 12.53
C SER A 46 -5.31 -11.10 13.04
N GLN A 47 -5.20 -10.08 12.19
CA GLN A 47 -4.66 -8.75 12.52
C GLN A 47 -5.77 -7.70 12.73
N ASP A 48 -6.99 -7.98 12.27
CA ASP A 48 -8.11 -7.06 12.32
C ASP A 48 -8.68 -7.01 13.74
N LYS A 49 -8.56 -5.84 14.37
CA LYS A 49 -9.30 -5.50 15.60
C LYS A 49 -10.66 -4.88 15.26
N SER A 50 -11.36 -5.48 14.30
CA SER A 50 -12.75 -5.19 13.89
C SER A 50 -13.00 -3.91 13.08
N ALA A 51 -11.98 -3.28 12.49
CA ALA A 51 -12.16 -1.96 11.86
C ALA A 51 -11.51 -1.81 10.48
N LEU A 52 -10.92 -2.87 9.91
CA LEU A 52 -10.42 -2.86 8.55
C LEU A 52 -11.48 -3.35 7.57
N HIS A 53 -11.54 -2.70 6.41
CA HIS A 53 -12.34 -3.20 5.30
C HIS A 53 -11.60 -4.32 4.57
N TYR A 54 -12.35 -5.21 3.93
CA TYR A 54 -11.82 -6.33 3.16
C TYR A 54 -11.80 -5.95 1.69
N PRO A 55 -10.65 -5.52 1.14
CA PRO A 55 -10.58 -5.02 -0.23
C PRO A 55 -10.84 -6.16 -1.23
N ASN A 56 -11.57 -5.89 -2.31
CA ASN A 56 -11.77 -6.90 -3.35
C ASN A 56 -10.51 -7.08 -4.22
N ARG A 57 -10.50 -8.17 -5.00
CA ARG A 57 -9.36 -8.55 -5.83
C ARG A 57 -9.02 -7.51 -6.90
N MET A 58 -10.01 -6.84 -7.50
CA MET A 58 -9.77 -5.83 -8.54
C MET A 58 -9.04 -4.62 -7.98
N PHE A 59 -9.44 -4.17 -6.78
CA PHE A 59 -8.74 -3.11 -6.08
C PHE A 59 -7.33 -3.53 -5.65
N LEU A 60 -7.15 -4.77 -5.16
CA LEU A 60 -5.83 -5.28 -4.83
C LEU A 60 -4.90 -5.37 -6.05
N THR A 61 -5.41 -5.80 -7.20
CA THR A 61 -4.65 -5.80 -8.46
C THR A 61 -4.26 -4.39 -8.88
N LEU A 62 -5.12 -3.39 -8.69
CA LEU A 62 -4.78 -2.00 -8.94
C LEU A 62 -3.60 -1.54 -8.06
N LEU A 63 -3.63 -1.86 -6.77
CA LEU A 63 -2.53 -1.54 -5.85
C LEU A 63 -1.24 -2.30 -6.21
N ASP A 64 -1.34 -3.58 -6.57
CA ASP A 64 -0.20 -4.41 -7.00
C ASP A 64 0.48 -3.87 -8.26
N ASN A 65 -0.31 -3.33 -9.21
CA ASN A 65 0.21 -2.64 -10.37
C ASN A 65 1.01 -1.38 -10.00
N ILE A 66 0.57 -0.63 -8.98
CA ILE A 66 1.32 0.52 -8.45
C ILE A 66 2.63 0.05 -7.79
N VAL A 67 2.60 -1.05 -7.02
CA VAL A 67 3.82 -1.64 -6.42
C VAL A 67 4.80 -2.03 -7.53
N THR A 68 4.34 -2.76 -8.54
CA THR A 68 5.17 -3.19 -9.67
C THR A 68 5.76 -2.00 -10.43
N PHE A 69 4.98 -0.95 -10.66
CA PHE A 69 5.47 0.30 -11.23
C PHE A 69 6.54 0.94 -10.36
N PHE A 70 6.27 1.07 -9.06
CA PHE A 70 7.18 1.68 -8.09
C PHE A 70 8.51 0.93 -8.04
N GLU A 71 8.52 -0.39 -7.97
CA GLU A 71 9.74 -1.21 -7.94
C GLU A 71 10.62 -1.00 -9.18
N LYS A 72 10.00 -0.86 -10.36
CA LYS A 72 10.70 -0.57 -11.62
C LYS A 72 11.21 0.87 -11.70
N ALA A 73 10.49 1.80 -11.08
CA ALA A 73 10.81 3.23 -11.11
C ALA A 73 11.83 3.61 -10.02
N ALA A 74 11.85 2.92 -8.87
CA ALA A 74 12.52 3.36 -7.65
C ALA A 74 14.00 3.70 -7.84
N SER A 75 14.73 2.91 -8.64
CA SER A 75 16.15 3.13 -8.93
C SER A 75 16.42 4.32 -9.86
N LYS A 76 15.39 4.82 -10.54
CA LYS A 76 15.44 5.91 -11.52
C LYS A 76 14.83 7.21 -10.99
N LEU A 77 14.33 7.20 -9.76
CA LEU A 77 13.70 8.37 -9.17
C LEU A 77 14.72 9.47 -8.88
N PRO A 78 14.31 10.75 -8.96
CA PRO A 78 15.16 11.85 -8.54
C PRO A 78 15.50 11.76 -7.04
N ARG A 79 16.45 12.56 -6.58
CA ARG A 79 16.81 12.60 -5.14
C ARG A 79 15.88 13.48 -4.31
N THR A 80 15.15 14.37 -4.95
CA THR A 80 14.26 15.35 -4.31
C THR A 80 12.87 15.29 -4.94
N LYS A 81 11.84 15.69 -4.18
CA LYS A 81 10.44 15.75 -4.63
C LYS A 81 9.91 14.42 -5.20
N VAL A 82 10.44 13.30 -4.71
CA VAL A 82 10.14 11.96 -5.23
C VAL A 82 8.65 11.63 -5.14
N HIS A 83 8.03 12.00 -4.02
CA HIS A 83 6.61 11.78 -3.78
C HIS A 83 5.75 12.57 -4.77
N GLU A 84 6.04 13.85 -4.98
CA GLU A 84 5.34 14.70 -5.97
C GLU A 84 5.46 14.12 -7.39
N VAL A 85 6.68 13.71 -7.79
CA VAL A 85 6.91 13.12 -9.12
C VAL A 85 6.12 11.84 -9.30
N LEU A 86 6.12 10.95 -8.32
CA LEU A 86 5.35 9.71 -8.38
C LEU A 86 3.84 9.98 -8.38
N GLN A 87 3.35 10.96 -7.61
CA GLN A 87 1.94 11.36 -7.64
C GLN A 87 1.55 11.87 -9.03
N LEU A 88 2.37 12.70 -9.67
CA LEU A 88 2.10 13.22 -11.02
C LEU A 88 2.02 12.10 -12.06
N LEU A 89 2.81 11.05 -11.90
CA LEU A 89 2.80 9.89 -12.81
C LEU A 89 1.62 8.96 -12.55
N VAL A 90 1.33 8.65 -11.28
CA VAL A 90 0.34 7.62 -10.92
C VAL A 90 -1.09 8.15 -10.92
N THR A 91 -1.31 9.40 -10.50
CA THR A 91 -2.67 9.94 -10.31
C THR A 91 -3.52 9.88 -11.58
N PRO A 92 -3.07 10.34 -12.77
CA PRO A 92 -3.90 10.33 -13.97
C PRO A 92 -4.38 8.92 -14.36
N HIS A 93 -3.53 7.90 -14.16
CA HIS A 93 -3.89 6.51 -14.43
C HIS A 93 -4.91 5.96 -13.43
N LEU A 94 -4.87 6.41 -12.18
CA LEU A 94 -5.87 6.05 -11.18
C LEU A 94 -7.21 6.75 -11.46
N GLU A 95 -7.20 8.03 -11.84
CA GLU A 95 -8.42 8.79 -12.16
C GLU A 95 -9.22 8.16 -13.32
N GLN A 96 -8.52 7.49 -14.24
CA GLN A 96 -9.11 6.77 -15.37
C GLN A 96 -9.45 5.30 -15.08
N SER A 97 -9.13 4.81 -13.88
CA SER A 97 -9.32 3.41 -13.55
C SER A 97 -10.81 3.08 -13.36
N PRO A 98 -11.34 2.05 -14.05
CA PRO A 98 -12.73 1.65 -13.89
C PRO A 98 -13.04 1.16 -12.48
N VAL A 99 -12.03 0.72 -11.72
CA VAL A 99 -12.16 0.27 -10.33
C VAL A 99 -12.58 1.40 -9.40
N LEU A 100 -12.24 2.66 -9.73
CA LEU A 100 -12.54 3.84 -8.91
C LEU A 100 -13.77 4.61 -9.41
N LEU A 101 -14.42 4.16 -10.49
CA LEU A 101 -15.62 4.79 -11.02
C LEU A 101 -16.83 4.47 -10.13
N CYS A 102 -17.26 5.49 -9.38
CA CYS A 102 -18.45 5.41 -8.55
C CYS A 102 -19.69 5.76 -9.37
N PRO A 103 -20.77 4.96 -9.33
CA PRO A 103 -22.01 5.25 -10.05
C PRO A 103 -22.73 6.50 -9.52
N GLU A 104 -22.49 6.87 -8.26
CA GLU A 104 -23.07 8.07 -7.62
C GLU A 104 -22.21 9.33 -7.80
N GLY A 105 -21.01 9.17 -8.37
CA GLY A 105 -20.07 10.28 -8.54
C GLY A 105 -20.40 11.14 -9.75
N VAL A 106 -20.70 12.41 -9.54
CA VAL A 106 -20.86 13.40 -10.62
C VAL A 106 -19.49 13.72 -11.25
N ASP A 107 -19.40 13.70 -12.58
CA ASP A 107 -18.22 14.08 -13.37
C ASP A 107 -16.90 13.44 -12.90
N SER A 108 -16.95 12.16 -12.49
CA SER A 108 -15.80 11.41 -11.96
C SER A 108 -15.13 12.06 -10.74
N SER A 109 -15.84 12.91 -9.99
CA SER A 109 -15.29 13.61 -8.83
C SER A 109 -14.79 12.67 -7.73
N HIS A 110 -15.56 11.61 -7.43
CA HIS A 110 -15.19 10.58 -6.45
C HIS A 110 -13.92 9.83 -6.88
N ALA A 111 -13.85 9.45 -8.16
CA ALA A 111 -12.68 8.78 -8.72
C ALA A 111 -11.43 9.66 -8.60
N ARG A 112 -11.53 10.96 -8.90
CA ARG A 112 -10.42 11.91 -8.75
C ARG A 112 -9.93 12.06 -7.32
N ARG A 113 -10.84 12.25 -6.36
CA ARG A 113 -10.49 12.37 -4.94
C ARG A 113 -9.88 11.08 -4.40
N THR A 114 -10.48 9.93 -4.71
CA THR A 114 -9.98 8.61 -4.34
C THR A 114 -8.61 8.33 -4.94
N ALA A 115 -8.41 8.62 -6.24
CA ALA A 115 -7.13 8.49 -6.92
C ALA A 115 -6.03 9.31 -6.25
N ARG A 116 -6.30 10.57 -5.91
CA ARG A 116 -5.36 11.45 -5.19
C ARG A 116 -5.06 10.94 -3.80
N LEU A 117 -6.05 10.44 -3.07
CA LEU A 117 -5.85 9.83 -1.75
C LEU A 117 -4.94 8.60 -1.82
N ILE A 118 -5.18 7.71 -2.79
CA ILE A 118 -4.33 6.53 -3.03
C ILE A 118 -2.92 6.98 -3.39
N ALA A 119 -2.78 7.89 -4.36
CA ALA A 119 -1.48 8.41 -4.79
C ALA A 119 -0.72 9.10 -3.64
N ASP A 120 -1.40 9.80 -2.74
CA ASP A 120 -0.80 10.38 -1.53
C ASP A 120 -0.36 9.30 -0.55
N LYS A 121 -1.31 8.53 -0.02
CA LYS A 121 -1.08 7.63 1.11
C LYS A 121 -0.29 6.40 0.73
N PHE A 122 -0.65 5.75 -0.37
CA PHE A 122 -0.03 4.49 -0.76
C PHE A 122 1.41 4.69 -1.25
N ILE A 123 1.66 5.70 -2.10
CA ILE A 123 3.02 5.99 -2.57
C ILE A 123 3.93 6.40 -1.39
N ARG A 124 3.41 7.18 -0.44
CA ARG A 124 4.16 7.53 0.76
C ARG A 124 4.56 6.28 1.57
N LEU A 125 3.66 5.31 1.73
CA LEU A 125 3.97 4.03 2.38
C LEU A 125 5.06 3.26 1.64
N LEU A 126 4.99 3.18 0.30
CA LEU A 126 6.00 2.52 -0.52
C LEU A 126 7.38 3.18 -0.37
N LEU A 127 7.42 4.51 -0.39
CA LEU A 127 8.66 5.27 -0.20
C LEU A 127 9.29 5.00 1.17
N VAL A 128 8.49 5.08 2.25
CA VAL A 128 8.99 4.81 3.63
C VAL A 128 9.55 3.40 3.74
N ASN A 129 8.83 2.41 3.20
CA ASN A 129 9.27 1.02 3.23
C ASN A 129 10.55 0.82 2.40
N TYR A 130 10.63 1.44 1.23
CA TYR A 130 11.80 1.38 0.36
C TYR A 130 13.03 2.01 1.01
N THR A 131 12.90 3.23 1.55
CA THR A 131 14.02 3.92 2.22
C THR A 131 14.49 3.15 3.44
N LYS A 132 13.57 2.59 4.23
CA LYS A 132 13.92 1.74 5.36
C LYS A 132 14.69 0.50 4.92
N MET A 133 14.21 -0.20 3.89
CA MET A 133 14.91 -1.37 3.35
C MET A 133 16.33 -1.00 2.85
N VAL A 134 16.50 0.15 2.20
CA VAL A 134 17.81 0.62 1.73
C VAL A 134 18.71 0.95 2.93
N SER A 135 18.21 1.65 3.95
CA SER A 135 18.94 1.93 5.19
C SER A 135 19.38 0.64 5.89
N ASP A 136 18.46 -0.31 6.11
CA ASP A 136 18.76 -1.60 6.76
C ASP A 136 19.84 -2.39 6.00
N ARG A 137 19.86 -2.30 4.66
CA ARG A 137 20.91 -2.92 3.82
C ARG A 137 22.26 -2.22 3.99
N ASN A 138 22.27 -0.90 4.11
CA ASN A 138 23.49 -0.10 4.28
C ASN A 138 24.06 -0.18 5.71
N GLU A 139 23.25 -0.48 6.73
CA GLU A 139 23.71 -0.64 8.11
C GLU A 139 24.34 -2.02 8.40
N LYS A 140 23.87 -3.08 7.74
CA LYS A 140 24.42 -4.45 7.86
C LYS A 140 25.95 -4.56 7.74
N PRO A 141 26.65 -3.87 6.82
CA PRO A 141 28.11 -3.97 6.76
C PRO A 141 28.85 -3.41 7.99
N PHE A 142 28.25 -2.51 8.78
CA PHE A 142 28.92 -1.90 9.95
C PHE A 142 28.70 -2.68 11.26
N ALA A 143 27.61 -3.45 11.36
CA ALA A 143 27.27 -4.17 12.59
C ALA A 143 28.17 -5.39 12.87
N TYR A 144 28.89 -5.92 11.86
CA TYR A 144 29.78 -7.07 12.02
C TYR A 144 31.24 -6.73 12.33
N VAL A 145 31.59 -5.44 12.47
CA VAL A 145 32.97 -5.03 12.77
C VAL A 145 33.31 -5.21 14.26
N HIS A 146 32.32 -5.29 15.14
CA HIS A 146 32.54 -5.63 16.55
C HIS A 146 32.27 -7.11 16.82
N LYS A 147 33.34 -7.91 16.89
CA LYS A 147 33.28 -9.25 17.50
C LYS A 147 32.70 -9.13 18.92
N PRO A 148 31.65 -9.89 19.28
CA PRO A 148 31.24 -9.96 20.68
C PRO A 148 32.39 -10.52 21.51
N SER A 149 32.82 -9.76 22.52
CA SER A 149 33.81 -10.20 23.49
C SER A 149 33.30 -11.45 24.21
N ARG A 150 34.02 -12.58 24.09
CA ARG A 150 33.69 -13.90 24.67
C ARG A 150 33.71 -13.96 26.22
N LYS A 151 33.45 -12.86 26.92
CA LYS A 151 33.65 -12.79 28.38
C LYS A 151 32.46 -13.24 29.25
N TYR A 152 31.30 -13.61 28.66
CA TYR A 152 30.10 -13.91 29.45
C TYR A 152 29.33 -15.17 29.05
N PHE A 153 30.03 -16.25 28.68
CA PHE A 153 29.45 -17.59 28.73
C PHE A 153 30.26 -18.44 29.72
N LYS A 154 29.86 -18.41 30.98
CA LYS A 154 30.11 -19.50 31.93
C LYS A 154 28.83 -20.32 31.97
N LEU A 155 28.88 -21.52 31.41
CA LEU A 155 27.94 -22.61 31.69
C LEU A 155 28.25 -23.16 33.08
#